data_AF-M0EWM8-F1
#
_entry.id   AF-M0EWM8-F1
#
_cell.length_a   1.000
_cell.length_b   1.000
_cell.length_c   1.000
_cell.angle_alpha   90.00
_cell.angle_beta   90.00
_cell.angle_gamma   90.00
#
_symmetry.space_group_name_H-M   'P 1'
#
loop_
_entity.id
_entity.type
_entity.pdbx_description
1 polymer ?
#
loop_
_entity_poly.entity_id
_entity_poly.type
_entity_poly.pdbx_seq_one_letter_code
_entity_poly.pdbx_strand_id
1 'polypeptide(L)'
;MTADDVGIGTDADGASDGFGEASEVADVLPRPADALADAVETALAGRSAVVAVGVPIRLLPAVLAARERSSGPPWRIACRPGVVDALSRALVLGTAVAEAVENGEIRIRTGEPLGHGTGGTLFASPERVDAVVGPCGDRTLATTATDTDPEATDTDAEAVDGARATAESRFDAASAAPVEMPSRTRLLADAREVLDDRFADDLAALLASLDPGEFGRTTEVSDRTLLVALAARHDHLFRDLRTWVGTDGVGIAPAQEFTGDRQALVGRELIESIKVPMGPGRPMLRLRAVDDALLRARAEEVPSVLRGRFALPTDADGRIRDDASREGRRPVWERRRW
;
A
#
# COMPACT_ATOMS: atom_id res chain seq x y z
N MET A 1 37.75 55.62 -12.02
CA MET A 1 37.17 55.22 -10.73
C MET A 1 35.66 55.19 -10.96
N THR A 2 35.11 53.99 -10.90
CA THR A 2 33.69 53.50 -11.03
C THR A 2 32.63 54.50 -10.57
N ALA A 3 31.37 54.53 -11.01
CA ALA A 3 30.43 53.65 -11.75
C ALA A 3 29.46 54.62 -12.51
N ASP A 4 28.43 54.30 -13.28
CA ASP A 4 27.42 53.25 -13.20
C ASP A 4 26.56 53.31 -14.48
N ASP A 5 25.81 52.23 -14.70
CA ASP A 5 24.56 52.14 -15.47
C ASP A 5 24.63 52.05 -17.02
N VAL A 6 24.72 50.79 -17.49
CA VAL A 6 24.17 50.38 -18.79
C VAL A 6 23.38 49.10 -18.57
N GLY A 7 22.06 49.24 -18.54
CA GLY A 7 21.13 48.12 -18.67
C GLY A 7 21.26 47.47 -20.04
N ILE A 8 21.77 46.25 -20.07
CA ILE A 8 21.70 45.34 -21.22
C ILE A 8 20.74 44.22 -20.83
N GLY A 9 19.53 44.30 -21.39
CA GLY A 9 18.65 43.15 -21.49
C GLY A 9 19.15 42.25 -22.62
N THR A 10 19.59 41.05 -22.27
CA THR A 10 19.62 39.88 -23.16
C THR A 10 19.55 38.64 -22.29
N ASP A 11 18.45 37.93 -22.47
CA ASP A 11 18.36 36.48 -22.60
C ASP A 11 19.50 35.66 -21.98
N ALA A 12 19.18 35.04 -20.85
CA ALA A 12 19.65 33.70 -20.56
C ALA A 12 18.45 32.93 -20.03
N ASP A 13 17.85 32.15 -20.92
CA ASP A 13 17.09 30.94 -20.61
C ASP A 13 17.89 30.10 -19.61
N GLY A 14 17.65 30.36 -18.33
CA GLY A 14 17.93 29.44 -17.25
C GLY A 14 16.76 28.47 -17.19
N ALA A 15 16.59 27.65 -18.23
CA ALA A 15 15.88 26.40 -18.11
C ALA A 15 16.58 25.63 -16.99
N SER A 16 16.04 25.75 -15.77
CA SER A 16 16.35 24.79 -14.72
C SER A 16 15.69 23.48 -15.14
N ASP A 17 16.38 22.76 -16.01
CA ASP A 17 16.28 21.30 -16.13
C ASP A 17 16.74 20.70 -14.80
N GLY A 18 15.91 20.92 -13.78
CA GLY A 18 16.03 20.31 -12.47
C GLY A 18 15.44 18.92 -12.57
N PHE A 19 16.24 17.99 -13.12
CA PHE A 19 16.20 16.55 -12.85
C PHE A 19 14.85 16.03 -12.32
N GLY A 20 13.91 15.81 -13.25
CA GLY A 20 12.68 15.06 -13.00
C GLY A 20 12.88 13.54 -12.86
N GLU A 21 14.09 13.07 -12.55
CA GLU A 21 14.52 11.68 -12.83
C GLU A 21 14.64 10.76 -11.60
N ALA A 22 14.38 11.25 -10.38
CA ALA A 22 14.60 10.46 -9.16
C ALA A 22 13.35 9.74 -8.59
N SER A 23 12.19 9.73 -9.25
CA SER A 23 10.94 9.30 -8.58
C SER A 23 9.81 8.78 -9.48
N GLU A 24 10.11 8.01 -10.54
CA GLU A 24 9.22 6.88 -10.92
C GLU A 24 9.25 5.87 -9.74
N VAL A 25 8.56 6.17 -8.64
CA VAL A 25 8.44 5.26 -7.48
C VAL A 25 7.55 4.08 -7.90
N ALA A 26 8.12 3.13 -8.63
CA ALA A 26 7.58 1.78 -8.82
C ALA A 26 6.15 1.64 -9.40
N ASP A 27 5.62 2.70 -10.03
CA ASP A 27 4.40 2.87 -10.83
C ASP A 27 3.05 2.44 -10.22
N VAL A 28 2.60 3.25 -9.24
CA VAL A 28 1.27 3.32 -8.62
C VAL A 28 0.91 2.07 -7.82
N LEU A 29 0.27 2.25 -6.66
CA LEU A 29 -0.33 1.13 -5.96
C LEU A 29 -1.32 0.40 -6.90
N PRO A 30 -1.44 -0.92 -6.78
CA PRO A 30 -2.37 -1.71 -7.59
C PRO A 30 -3.75 -1.05 -7.62
N ARG A 31 -4.32 -0.90 -8.82
CA ARG A 31 -5.70 -0.42 -8.98
C ARG A 31 -6.63 -1.61 -9.11
N PRO A 32 -7.90 -1.49 -8.69
CA PRO A 32 -8.91 -2.48 -9.02
C PRO A 32 -9.00 -2.65 -10.54
N ALA A 33 -9.08 -3.90 -11.02
CA ALA A 33 -9.20 -4.28 -12.43
C ALA A 33 -8.03 -3.84 -13.35
N ASP A 34 -6.79 -4.16 -12.97
CA ASP A 34 -5.63 -4.04 -13.86
C ASP A 34 -5.49 -5.29 -14.74
N ALA A 35 -5.89 -5.19 -16.01
CA ALA A 35 -5.86 -6.30 -16.97
C ALA A 35 -4.48 -6.93 -17.14
N LEU A 36 -3.39 -6.17 -16.95
CA LEU A 36 -2.05 -6.73 -16.99
C LEU A 36 -1.73 -7.51 -15.72
N ALA A 37 -2.20 -7.07 -14.56
CA ALA A 37 -2.09 -7.84 -13.32
C ALA A 37 -2.83 -9.18 -13.45
N ASP A 38 -4.04 -9.18 -14.01
CA ASP A 38 -4.83 -10.39 -14.25
C ASP A 38 -4.10 -11.36 -15.22
N ALA A 39 -3.51 -10.82 -16.28
CA ALA A 39 -2.71 -11.60 -17.23
C ALA A 39 -1.46 -12.21 -16.57
N VAL A 40 -0.77 -11.45 -15.71
CA VAL A 40 0.39 -11.92 -14.95
C VAL A 40 0.00 -13.02 -13.97
N GLU A 41 -1.07 -12.81 -13.21
CA GLU A 41 -1.57 -13.81 -12.27
C GLU A 41 -1.92 -15.12 -12.97
N THR A 42 -2.65 -15.03 -14.08
CA THR A 42 -3.04 -16.18 -14.90
C THR A 42 -1.81 -16.89 -15.48
N ALA A 43 -0.83 -16.13 -15.99
CA ALA A 43 0.38 -16.70 -16.55
C ALA A 43 1.22 -17.44 -15.50
N LEU A 44 1.29 -16.92 -14.27
CA LEU A 44 2.11 -17.47 -13.18
C LEU A 44 1.43 -18.60 -12.41
N ALA A 45 0.11 -18.74 -12.49
CA ALA A 45 -0.63 -19.76 -11.76
C ALA A 45 -0.08 -21.17 -12.03
N GLY A 46 0.19 -21.92 -10.95
CA GLY A 46 0.69 -23.30 -11.02
C GLY A 46 2.18 -23.44 -11.33
N ARG A 47 2.92 -22.33 -11.52
CA ARG A 47 4.35 -22.41 -11.81
C ARG A 47 5.18 -22.76 -10.58
N SER A 48 6.26 -23.48 -10.82
CA SER A 48 7.30 -23.75 -9.83
C SER A 48 8.57 -22.96 -10.13
N ALA A 49 9.37 -22.70 -9.08
CA ALA A 49 10.70 -22.11 -9.19
C ALA A 49 10.78 -20.79 -10.00
N VAL A 50 9.75 -19.94 -9.89
CA VAL A 50 9.70 -18.65 -10.61
C VAL A 50 10.82 -17.72 -10.15
N VAL A 51 11.49 -17.12 -11.12
CA VAL A 51 12.44 -16.02 -10.95
C VAL A 51 11.91 -14.82 -11.71
N ALA A 52 11.53 -13.78 -10.98
CA ALA A 52 10.98 -12.55 -11.51
C ALA A 52 11.97 -11.40 -11.30
N VAL A 53 12.19 -10.57 -12.31
CA VAL A 53 13.13 -9.43 -12.25
C VAL A 53 12.49 -8.17 -12.80
N GLY A 54 12.87 -7.02 -12.25
CA GLY A 54 12.34 -5.72 -12.64
C GLY A 54 10.85 -5.56 -12.28
N VAL A 55 10.39 -6.23 -11.22
CA VAL A 55 8.96 -6.25 -10.84
C VAL A 55 8.57 -4.92 -10.19
N PRO A 56 7.61 -4.16 -10.77
CA PRO A 56 7.05 -2.96 -10.15
C PRO A 56 6.03 -3.32 -9.07
N ILE A 57 5.72 -2.38 -8.15
CA ILE A 57 4.86 -2.67 -7.00
C ILE A 57 3.46 -3.13 -7.41
N ARG A 58 2.92 -2.57 -8.49
CA ARG A 58 1.57 -2.89 -8.99
C ARG A 58 1.37 -4.36 -9.37
N LEU A 59 2.44 -5.08 -9.72
CA LEU A 59 2.36 -6.49 -10.13
C LEU A 59 2.56 -7.47 -8.95
N LEU A 60 2.99 -6.99 -7.78
CA LEU A 60 3.18 -7.85 -6.61
C LEU A 60 1.91 -8.57 -6.14
N PRO A 61 0.70 -7.96 -6.14
CA PRO A 61 -0.52 -8.69 -5.80
C PRO A 61 -0.76 -9.91 -6.69
N ALA A 62 -0.64 -9.75 -8.01
CA ALA A 62 -0.81 -10.84 -8.97
C ALA A 62 0.22 -11.96 -8.75
N VAL A 63 1.46 -11.58 -8.43
CA VAL A 63 2.52 -12.54 -8.09
C VAL A 63 2.19 -13.29 -6.79
N LEU A 64 1.73 -12.60 -5.75
CA LEU A 64 1.32 -13.23 -4.48
C LEU A 64 0.12 -14.15 -4.66
N ALA A 65 -0.92 -13.70 -5.36
CA ALA A 65 -2.12 -14.49 -5.63
C ALA A 65 -1.81 -15.76 -6.44
N ALA A 66 -0.93 -15.66 -7.44
CA ALA A 66 -0.45 -16.81 -8.18
C ALA A 66 0.42 -17.74 -7.30
N ARG A 67 1.24 -17.17 -6.42
CA ARG A 67 2.08 -17.95 -5.49
C ARG A 67 1.24 -18.73 -4.47
N GLU A 68 0.19 -18.14 -3.93
CA GLU A 68 -0.72 -18.78 -2.96
C GLU A 68 -1.38 -20.05 -3.55
N ARG A 69 -1.62 -20.06 -4.86
CA ARG A 69 -2.13 -21.23 -5.61
C ARG A 69 -1.05 -22.17 -6.13
N SER A 70 0.22 -21.92 -5.77
CA SER A 70 1.37 -22.69 -6.23
C SER A 70 2.09 -23.32 -5.04
N SER A 71 2.85 -24.39 -5.31
CA SER A 71 3.64 -25.07 -4.27
C SER A 71 5.10 -25.22 -4.69
N GLY A 72 5.95 -25.60 -3.75
CA GLY A 72 7.37 -25.84 -3.99
C GLY A 72 8.27 -24.70 -3.51
N PRO A 73 9.50 -24.58 -4.05
CA PRO A 73 10.51 -23.69 -3.50
C PRO A 73 10.10 -22.21 -3.56
N PRO A 74 10.71 -21.35 -2.73
CA PRO A 74 10.41 -19.93 -2.73
C PRO A 74 10.61 -19.31 -4.10
N TRP A 75 9.67 -18.47 -4.52
CA TRP A 75 9.85 -17.65 -5.71
C TRP A 75 10.87 -16.54 -5.43
N ARG A 76 11.71 -16.23 -6.42
CA ARG A 76 12.76 -15.21 -6.32
C ARG A 76 12.30 -13.97 -7.06
N ILE A 77 12.09 -12.88 -6.34
CA ILE A 77 11.50 -11.65 -6.87
C ILE A 77 12.49 -10.51 -6.69
N ALA A 78 13.03 -10.02 -7.81
CA ALA A 78 13.85 -8.81 -7.87
C ALA A 78 12.94 -7.64 -8.28
N CYS A 79 12.64 -6.78 -7.32
CA CYS A 79 11.78 -5.63 -7.46
C CYS A 79 12.57 -4.41 -7.98
N ARG A 80 11.88 -3.50 -8.69
CA ARG A 80 12.48 -2.22 -9.09
C ARG A 80 12.93 -1.40 -7.88
N PRO A 81 13.91 -0.49 -8.02
CA PRO A 81 14.24 0.49 -7.00
C PRO A 81 12.98 1.22 -6.47
N GLY A 82 12.94 1.49 -5.17
CA GLY A 82 11.82 2.18 -4.52
C GLY A 82 10.61 1.30 -4.14
N VAL A 83 10.48 0.08 -4.68
CA VAL A 83 9.36 -0.83 -4.32
C VAL A 83 9.33 -1.13 -2.82
N VAL A 84 10.49 -1.35 -2.20
CA VAL A 84 10.57 -1.69 -0.77
C VAL A 84 10.13 -0.52 0.13
N ASP A 85 10.49 0.72 -0.21
CA ASP A 85 9.97 1.91 0.50
C ASP A 85 8.46 2.09 0.26
N ALA A 86 7.98 1.84 -0.95
CA ALA A 86 6.55 1.90 -1.22
C ALA A 86 5.76 0.83 -0.44
N LEU A 87 6.31 -0.38 -0.26
CA LEU A 87 5.71 -1.43 0.57
C LEU A 87 5.65 -1.04 2.05
N SER A 88 6.64 -0.30 2.57
CA SER A 88 6.59 0.19 3.95
C SER A 88 5.43 1.17 4.18
N ARG A 89 4.96 1.83 3.11
CA ARG A 89 3.86 2.81 3.14
C ARG A 89 2.50 2.24 2.73
N ALA A 90 2.39 0.94 2.51
CA ALA A 90 1.17 0.29 2.03
C ALA A 90 0.80 -0.87 2.96
N LEU A 91 0.10 -0.58 4.07
CA LEU A 91 -0.19 -1.56 5.13
C LEU A 91 -0.71 -2.92 4.59
N VAL A 92 -1.69 -2.90 3.68
CA VAL A 92 -2.33 -4.14 3.20
C VAL A 92 -1.37 -5.00 2.39
N LEU A 93 -0.71 -4.42 1.37
CA LEU A 93 0.25 -5.12 0.52
C LEU A 93 1.56 -5.43 1.25
N GLY A 94 2.10 -4.46 2.00
CA GLY A 94 3.35 -4.58 2.73
C GLY A 94 3.33 -5.70 3.76
N THR A 95 2.26 -5.82 4.54
CA THR A 95 2.09 -6.93 5.51
C THR A 95 1.90 -8.28 4.82
N ALA A 96 1.20 -8.33 3.68
CA ALA A 96 1.05 -9.56 2.89
C ALA A 96 2.38 -10.04 2.30
N VAL A 97 3.18 -9.10 1.78
CA VAL A 97 4.51 -9.39 1.27
C VAL A 97 5.43 -9.85 2.40
N ALA A 98 5.41 -9.17 3.55
CA ALA A 98 6.19 -9.56 4.72
C ALA A 98 5.81 -10.95 5.22
N GLU A 99 4.52 -11.29 5.26
CA GLU A 99 4.00 -12.63 5.56
C GLU A 99 4.57 -13.69 4.60
N ALA A 100 4.49 -13.47 3.29
CA ALA A 100 5.00 -14.41 2.30
C ALA A 100 6.52 -14.60 2.38
N VAL A 101 7.27 -13.54 2.74
CA VAL A 101 8.72 -13.64 3.00
C VAL A 101 9.00 -14.44 4.27
N GLU A 102 8.30 -14.18 5.36
CA GLU A 102 8.47 -14.88 6.64
C GLU A 102 8.13 -16.37 6.53
N ASN A 103 7.06 -16.70 5.80
CA ASN A 103 6.66 -18.08 5.51
C ASN A 103 7.58 -18.79 4.50
N GLY A 104 8.59 -18.09 3.95
CA GLY A 104 9.54 -18.66 3.00
C GLY A 104 8.91 -19.01 1.65
N GLU A 105 7.82 -18.34 1.26
CA GLU A 105 7.14 -18.52 -0.02
C GLU A 105 7.78 -17.69 -1.13
N ILE A 106 8.34 -16.54 -0.76
CA ILE A 106 9.05 -15.64 -1.67
C ILE A 106 10.33 -15.10 -1.05
N ARG A 107 11.27 -14.68 -1.90
CA ARG A 107 12.47 -13.92 -1.53
C ARG A 107 12.49 -12.62 -2.33
N ILE A 108 12.66 -11.50 -1.64
CA ILE A 108 12.69 -10.17 -2.26
C ILE A 108 14.09 -9.59 -2.28
N ARG A 109 14.42 -8.98 -3.41
CA ARG A 109 15.63 -8.18 -3.63
C ARG A 109 15.30 -6.92 -4.41
N THR A 110 16.16 -5.91 -4.38
CA THR A 110 16.04 -4.67 -5.17
C THR A 110 17.43 -4.12 -5.50
N GLY A 111 17.52 -3.27 -6.52
CA GLY A 111 18.78 -2.61 -6.88
C GLY A 111 18.73 -1.89 -8.23
N GLU A 112 19.70 -0.99 -8.45
CA GLU A 112 19.86 -0.18 -9.67
C GLU A 112 19.82 -0.98 -10.99
N PRO A 113 20.36 -2.21 -11.11
CA PRO A 113 20.29 -3.00 -12.34
C PRO A 113 18.87 -3.44 -12.76
N LEU A 114 17.84 -3.05 -11.99
CA LEU A 114 16.43 -3.31 -12.21
C LEU A 114 15.63 -2.03 -12.52
N GLY A 115 16.31 -0.89 -12.66
CA GLY A 115 15.73 0.41 -12.99
C GLY A 115 15.24 0.53 -14.42
N HIS A 116 14.50 1.59 -14.71
CA HIS A 116 13.93 1.89 -16.03
C HIS A 116 15.05 1.95 -17.08
N GLY A 117 15.00 1.08 -18.09
CA GLY A 117 16.01 0.98 -19.17
C GLY A 117 17.04 -0.15 -19.05
N THR A 118 17.13 -0.87 -17.92
CA THR A 118 18.11 -1.96 -17.71
C THR A 118 17.61 -3.37 -18.07
N GLY A 119 16.34 -3.47 -18.46
CA GLY A 119 15.64 -4.71 -18.80
C GLY A 119 14.21 -4.64 -18.28
N GLY A 120 13.23 -4.90 -19.14
CA GLY A 120 11.81 -4.90 -18.76
C GLY A 120 11.49 -5.92 -17.66
N THR A 121 10.26 -5.88 -17.16
CA THR A 121 9.80 -6.89 -16.19
C THR A 121 9.74 -8.26 -16.85
N LEU A 122 10.36 -9.25 -16.24
CA LEU A 122 10.48 -10.61 -16.77
C LEU A 122 10.12 -11.63 -15.69
N PHE A 123 9.36 -12.65 -16.07
CA PHE A 123 9.02 -13.80 -15.24
C PHE A 123 9.53 -15.08 -15.91
N ALA A 124 10.46 -15.77 -15.27
CA ALA A 124 11.05 -16.99 -15.82
C ALA A 124 10.78 -18.20 -14.92
N SER A 125 10.35 -19.30 -15.53
CA SER A 125 10.19 -20.63 -14.94
C SER A 125 10.92 -21.66 -15.81
N PRO A 126 11.14 -22.91 -15.35
CA PRO A 126 11.82 -23.92 -16.16
C PRO A 126 11.13 -24.20 -17.50
N GLU A 127 9.81 -24.00 -17.59
CA GLU A 127 9.00 -24.40 -18.75
C GLU A 127 8.66 -23.21 -19.66
N ARG A 128 8.74 -21.98 -19.14
CA ARG A 128 8.18 -20.81 -19.82
C ARG A 128 8.75 -19.51 -19.28
N VAL A 129 8.85 -18.54 -20.18
CA VAL A 129 9.22 -17.15 -19.88
C VAL A 129 8.17 -16.18 -20.40
N ASP A 130 7.85 -15.18 -19.58
CA ASP A 130 6.95 -14.09 -19.94
C ASP A 130 7.59 -12.74 -19.64
N ALA A 131 7.62 -11.87 -20.63
CA ALA A 131 8.14 -10.52 -20.52
C ALA A 131 6.99 -9.51 -20.63
N VAL A 132 7.02 -8.49 -19.77
CA VAL A 132 6.13 -7.33 -19.91
C VAL A 132 6.70 -6.42 -20.99
N VAL A 133 5.95 -6.22 -22.06
CA VAL A 133 6.33 -5.44 -23.24
C VAL A 133 5.30 -4.35 -23.53
N GLY A 134 5.64 -3.41 -24.42
CA GLY A 134 4.76 -2.30 -24.81
C GLY A 134 5.04 -1.00 -24.05
N PRO A 135 4.47 0.13 -24.52
CA PRO A 135 4.67 1.44 -23.91
C PRO A 135 3.97 1.56 -22.56
N CYS A 136 4.36 2.55 -21.75
CA CYS A 136 3.67 2.85 -20.50
C CYS A 136 2.18 3.15 -20.76
N GLY A 137 1.29 2.49 -20.01
CA GLY A 137 -0.16 2.60 -20.18
C GLY A 137 -0.79 1.58 -21.14
N ASP A 138 0.00 0.90 -21.96
CA ASP A 138 -0.46 -0.16 -22.88
C ASP A 138 0.54 -1.33 -22.89
N ARG A 139 0.77 -1.86 -21.69
CA ARG A 139 1.71 -2.96 -21.46
C ARG A 139 0.97 -4.30 -21.57
N THR A 140 1.60 -5.29 -22.21
CA THR A 140 1.08 -6.66 -22.37
C THR A 140 2.16 -7.70 -22.03
N LEU A 141 1.79 -8.98 -21.98
CA LEU A 141 2.75 -10.08 -21.84
C LEU A 141 3.12 -10.64 -23.20
N ALA A 142 4.42 -10.66 -23.48
CA ALA A 142 5.01 -11.49 -24.51
C ALA A 142 5.46 -12.81 -23.89
N THR A 143 4.94 -13.90 -24.40
CA THR A 143 5.20 -15.26 -23.91
C THR A 143 6.08 -15.99 -24.92
N THR A 144 7.10 -16.72 -24.45
CA THR A 144 7.79 -17.71 -25.31
C THR A 144 6.76 -18.74 -25.76
N ALA A 145 6.49 -18.80 -27.06
CA ALA A 145 5.48 -19.69 -27.63
C ALA A 145 5.72 -21.12 -27.13
N THR A 146 4.76 -21.65 -26.38
CA THR A 146 4.70 -23.08 -26.09
C THR A 146 3.88 -23.66 -27.22
N ASP A 147 4.50 -23.81 -28.39
CA ASP A 147 3.83 -24.56 -29.44
C ASP A 147 3.58 -25.96 -28.89
N THR A 148 2.30 -26.31 -28.80
CA THR A 148 1.83 -27.66 -28.47
C THR A 148 2.06 -28.61 -29.67
N ASP A 149 2.96 -28.22 -30.58
CA ASP A 149 3.36 -28.99 -31.73
C ASP A 149 4.45 -29.97 -31.26
N PRO A 150 4.29 -31.29 -31.43
CA PRO A 150 5.28 -32.29 -31.03
C PRO A 150 6.64 -32.17 -31.73
N GLU A 151 6.83 -31.18 -32.61
CA GLU A 151 8.11 -30.77 -33.19
C GLU A 151 8.74 -29.55 -32.50
N ALA A 152 8.33 -29.20 -31.27
CA ALA A 152 8.97 -28.18 -30.43
C ALA A 152 10.51 -28.31 -30.52
N THR A 153 11.12 -27.40 -31.26
CA THR A 153 12.54 -27.46 -31.62
C THR A 153 13.41 -27.17 -30.38
N ASP A 154 14.58 -27.80 -30.29
CA ASP A 154 15.59 -27.57 -29.22
C ASP A 154 15.86 -26.07 -28.94
N THR A 155 15.65 -25.22 -29.95
CA THR A 155 15.79 -23.75 -29.86
C THR A 155 14.88 -23.08 -28.84
N ASP A 156 13.65 -23.56 -28.62
CA ASP A 156 12.73 -22.95 -27.66
C ASP A 156 13.14 -23.26 -26.21
N ALA A 157 13.61 -24.47 -25.97
CA ALA A 157 14.16 -24.88 -24.68
C ALA A 157 15.44 -24.08 -24.35
N GLU A 158 16.36 -23.94 -25.31
CA GLU A 158 17.57 -23.13 -25.14
C GLU A 158 17.25 -21.64 -24.86
N ALA A 159 16.21 -21.10 -25.52
CA ALA A 159 15.76 -19.73 -25.30
C ALA A 159 15.17 -19.53 -23.89
N VAL A 160 14.35 -20.48 -23.41
CA VAL A 160 13.79 -20.47 -22.06
C VAL A 160 14.91 -20.56 -21.01
N ASP A 161 15.86 -21.49 -21.20
CA ASP A 161 17.00 -21.67 -20.28
C ASP A 161 17.90 -20.43 -20.25
N GLY A 162 18.21 -19.84 -21.41
CA GLY A 162 19.03 -18.63 -21.49
C GLY A 162 18.37 -17.42 -20.83
N ALA A 163 17.06 -17.24 -21.05
CA ALA A 163 16.30 -16.16 -20.41
C ALA A 163 16.17 -16.37 -18.90
N ARG A 164 15.97 -17.62 -18.46
CA ARG A 164 15.95 -17.99 -17.04
C ARG A 164 17.31 -17.74 -16.38
N ALA A 165 18.42 -18.16 -16.98
CA ALA A 165 19.76 -17.91 -16.46
C ALA A 165 20.05 -16.41 -16.36
N THR A 166 19.58 -15.62 -17.32
CA THR A 166 19.66 -14.15 -17.27
C THR A 166 18.86 -13.58 -16.10
N ALA A 167 17.64 -14.07 -15.87
CA ALA A 167 16.81 -13.65 -14.74
C ALA A 167 17.47 -14.01 -13.39
N GLU A 168 18.04 -15.21 -13.28
CA GLU A 168 18.77 -15.66 -12.08
C GLU A 168 19.99 -14.77 -11.82
N SER A 169 20.81 -14.49 -12.84
CA SER A 169 21.95 -13.59 -12.71
C SER A 169 21.55 -12.18 -12.25
N ARG A 170 20.46 -11.61 -12.81
CA ARG A 170 19.94 -10.30 -12.38
C ARG A 170 19.43 -10.31 -10.94
N PHE A 171 18.74 -11.37 -10.53
CA PHE A 171 18.30 -11.53 -9.15
C PHE A 171 19.51 -11.64 -8.19
N ASP A 172 20.53 -12.41 -8.58
CA ASP A 172 21.73 -12.62 -7.76
C ASP A 172 22.56 -11.34 -7.61
N ALA A 173 22.60 -10.49 -8.65
CA ALA A 173 23.25 -9.18 -8.62
C ALA A 173 22.46 -8.12 -7.82
N ALA A 174 21.17 -8.33 -7.56
CA ALA A 174 20.36 -7.42 -6.77
C ALA A 174 20.64 -7.57 -5.26
N SER A 175 20.42 -6.50 -4.51
CA SER A 175 20.65 -6.46 -3.07
C SER A 175 19.45 -6.99 -2.30
N ALA A 176 19.70 -7.75 -1.23
CA ALA A 176 18.66 -8.05 -0.26
C ALA A 176 18.22 -6.75 0.44
N ALA A 177 16.92 -6.49 0.46
CA ALA A 177 16.34 -5.35 1.16
C ALA A 177 15.12 -5.85 1.94
N PRO A 178 15.11 -5.73 3.28
CA PRO A 178 13.97 -6.15 4.08
C PRO A 178 12.76 -5.26 3.79
N VAL A 179 11.58 -5.86 3.72
CA VAL A 179 10.34 -5.09 3.73
C VAL A 179 10.15 -4.58 5.15
N GLU A 180 10.24 -3.26 5.34
CA GLU A 180 10.06 -2.61 6.65
C GLU A 180 8.58 -2.58 7.04
N MET A 181 7.94 -3.76 7.11
CA MET A 181 6.59 -4.00 7.63
C MET A 181 6.56 -5.31 8.41
N PRO A 182 5.72 -5.43 9.45
CA PRO A 182 5.49 -6.70 10.11
C PRO A 182 4.70 -7.65 9.18
N SER A 183 4.91 -8.96 9.34
CA SER A 183 4.00 -9.96 8.79
C SER A 183 2.60 -9.81 9.40
N ARG A 184 1.57 -10.28 8.70
CA ARG A 184 0.18 -10.21 9.20
C ARG A 184 0.04 -11.03 10.48
N THR A 185 0.66 -12.19 10.54
CA THR A 185 0.67 -13.07 11.71
C THR A 185 1.25 -12.33 12.93
N ARG A 186 2.43 -11.70 12.79
CA ARG A 186 3.04 -10.93 13.87
C ARG A 186 2.23 -9.70 14.24
N LEU A 187 1.74 -8.97 13.26
CA LEU A 187 0.90 -7.77 13.45
C LEU A 187 -0.31 -8.08 14.33
N LEU A 188 -1.04 -9.16 13.99
CA LEU A 188 -2.24 -9.56 14.70
C LEU A 188 -1.94 -10.17 16.07
N ALA A 189 -0.85 -10.93 16.20
CA ALA A 189 -0.42 -11.47 17.50
C ALA A 189 -0.09 -10.35 18.49
N ASP A 190 0.70 -9.36 18.07
CA ASP A 190 1.06 -8.21 18.90
C ASP A 190 -0.16 -7.33 19.22
N ALA A 191 -1.11 -7.20 18.27
CA ALA A 191 -2.36 -6.49 18.49
C ALA A 191 -3.20 -7.15 19.60
N ARG A 192 -3.26 -8.49 19.66
CA ARG A 192 -3.96 -9.20 20.73
C ARG A 192 -3.32 -8.96 22.09
N GLU A 193 -1.99 -8.90 22.14
CA GLU A 193 -1.24 -8.69 23.37
C GLU A 193 -1.37 -7.26 23.91
N VAL A 194 -1.22 -6.26 23.03
CA VAL A 194 -1.14 -4.84 23.44
C VAL A 194 -2.51 -4.16 23.50
N LEU A 195 -3.45 -4.57 22.63
CA LEU A 195 -4.78 -3.98 22.53
C LEU A 195 -5.84 -4.94 23.06
N ASP A 196 -6.48 -5.74 22.21
CA ASP A 196 -7.35 -6.84 22.59
C ASP A 196 -7.68 -7.77 21.39
N ASP A 197 -8.29 -8.92 21.69
CA ASP A 197 -8.72 -9.90 20.69
C ASP A 197 -9.73 -9.33 19.69
N ARG A 198 -10.65 -8.49 20.15
CA ARG A 198 -11.71 -7.93 19.30
C ARG A 198 -11.16 -6.99 18.24
N PHE A 199 -10.21 -6.13 18.61
CA PHE A 199 -9.50 -5.27 17.69
C PHE A 199 -8.68 -6.09 16.70
N ALA A 200 -7.97 -7.11 17.16
CA ALA A 200 -7.17 -7.96 16.29
C ALA A 200 -8.02 -8.73 15.28
N ASP A 201 -9.16 -9.28 15.70
CA ASP A 201 -10.06 -10.03 14.83
C ASP A 201 -10.72 -9.10 13.80
N ASP A 202 -11.16 -7.91 14.20
CA ASP A 202 -11.69 -6.91 13.26
C ASP A 202 -10.59 -6.42 12.29
N LEU A 203 -9.35 -6.22 12.76
CA LEU A 203 -8.21 -5.87 11.89
C LEU A 203 -7.93 -6.99 10.88
N ALA A 204 -8.00 -8.26 11.30
CA ALA A 204 -7.82 -9.40 10.42
C ALA A 204 -8.91 -9.47 9.34
N ALA A 205 -10.18 -9.32 9.72
CA ALA A 205 -11.30 -9.30 8.79
C ALA A 205 -11.19 -8.13 7.79
N LEU A 206 -10.83 -6.95 8.29
CA LEU A 206 -10.58 -5.77 7.48
C LEU A 206 -9.44 -6.01 6.48
N LEU A 207 -8.26 -6.47 6.92
CA LEU A 207 -7.12 -6.71 6.02
C LEU A 207 -7.40 -7.80 4.97
N ALA A 208 -8.26 -8.77 5.28
CA ALA A 208 -8.70 -9.79 4.35
C ALA A 208 -9.69 -9.26 3.29
N SER A 209 -10.44 -8.21 3.63
CA SER A 209 -11.45 -7.60 2.73
C SER A 209 -10.89 -6.54 1.78
N LEU A 210 -9.71 -5.98 2.09
CA LEU A 210 -9.12 -4.87 1.36
C LEU A 210 -8.29 -5.34 0.16
N ASP A 211 -8.45 -4.66 -0.98
CA ASP A 211 -7.51 -4.83 -2.08
C ASP A 211 -6.13 -4.30 -1.66
N PRO A 212 -5.01 -4.92 -2.11
CA PRO A 212 -3.67 -4.57 -1.64
C PRO A 212 -3.23 -3.11 -1.87
N GLY A 213 -3.87 -2.42 -2.83
CA GLY A 213 -3.60 -1.01 -3.12
C GLY A 213 -4.39 0.00 -2.28
N GLU A 214 -5.34 -0.45 -1.46
CA GLU A 214 -6.17 0.46 -0.66
C GLU A 214 -5.45 0.97 0.62
N PHE A 215 -5.81 2.18 1.06
CA PHE A 215 -5.35 2.80 2.31
C PHE A 215 -3.82 2.95 2.45
N GLY A 216 -3.10 3.31 1.38
CA GLY A 216 -1.70 3.71 1.49
C GLY A 216 -1.52 5.00 2.31
N ARG A 217 -0.34 5.22 2.90
CA ARG A 217 -0.05 6.39 3.78
C ARG A 217 -0.29 7.77 3.14
N THR A 218 -0.35 7.83 1.81
CA THR A 218 -0.54 9.07 1.03
C THR A 218 -1.99 9.30 0.59
N THR A 219 -2.90 8.37 0.90
CA THR A 219 -4.33 8.52 0.60
C THR A 219 -5.01 9.45 1.61
N GLU A 220 -6.12 10.10 1.20
CA GLU A 220 -6.86 11.01 2.08
C GLU A 220 -7.35 10.33 3.36
N VAL A 221 -7.87 9.10 3.21
CA VAL A 221 -8.10 8.18 4.32
C VAL A 221 -6.95 7.18 4.32
N SER A 222 -5.93 7.45 5.13
CA SER A 222 -4.71 6.63 5.23
C SER A 222 -4.94 5.34 6.04
N ASP A 223 -3.96 4.42 5.97
CA ASP A 223 -3.81 3.30 6.90
C ASP A 223 -3.85 3.76 8.37
N ARG A 224 -3.21 4.88 8.70
CA ARG A 224 -3.22 5.46 10.05
C ARG A 224 -4.61 5.91 10.45
N THR A 225 -5.34 6.59 9.56
CA THR A 225 -6.74 6.96 9.80
C THR A 225 -7.59 5.71 10.05
N LEU A 226 -7.38 4.65 9.28
CA LEU A 226 -8.07 3.37 9.45
C LEU A 226 -7.80 2.73 10.82
N LEU A 227 -6.53 2.65 11.22
CA LEU A 227 -6.14 2.08 12.52
C LEU A 227 -6.67 2.89 13.71
N VAL A 228 -6.69 4.23 13.63
CA VAL A 228 -7.27 5.09 14.68
C VAL A 228 -8.79 4.90 14.76
N ALA A 229 -9.48 4.84 13.61
CA ALA A 229 -10.91 4.61 13.57
C ALA A 229 -11.28 3.24 14.16
N LEU A 230 -10.50 2.20 13.82
CA LEU A 230 -10.70 0.87 14.38
C LEU A 230 -10.46 0.86 15.89
N ALA A 231 -9.38 1.48 16.37
CA ALA A 231 -9.10 1.58 17.81
C ALA A 231 -10.21 2.32 18.56
N ALA A 232 -10.80 3.35 17.95
CA ALA A 232 -11.93 4.08 18.50
C ALA A 232 -13.21 3.23 18.58
N ARG A 233 -13.45 2.32 17.62
CA ARG A 233 -14.58 1.36 17.68
C ARG A 233 -14.49 0.41 18.87
N HIS A 234 -13.28 0.16 19.37
CA HIS A 234 -13.03 -0.72 20.52
C HIS A 234 -12.69 0.03 21.82
N ASP A 235 -12.90 1.35 21.88
CA ASP A 235 -12.66 2.17 23.08
C ASP A 235 -11.21 2.16 23.62
N HIS A 236 -10.23 1.95 22.74
CA HIS A 236 -8.81 1.83 23.11
C HIS A 236 -8.17 3.15 23.55
N LEU A 237 -7.14 3.06 24.39
CA LEU A 237 -6.31 4.24 24.72
C LEU A 237 -5.41 4.57 23.53
N PHE A 238 -5.34 5.86 23.19
CA PHE A 238 -4.51 6.33 22.08
C PHE A 238 -3.02 6.06 22.31
N ARG A 239 -2.58 6.01 23.58
CA ARG A 239 -1.20 5.62 23.92
C ARG A 239 -0.94 4.18 23.53
N ASP A 240 -1.85 3.26 23.85
CA ASP A 240 -1.64 1.83 23.64
C ASP A 240 -1.62 1.55 22.13
N LEU A 241 -2.53 2.17 21.37
CA LEU A 241 -2.47 2.16 19.90
C LEU A 241 -1.11 2.65 19.39
N ARG A 242 -0.63 3.80 19.89
CA ARG A 242 0.64 4.40 19.47
C ARG A 242 1.87 3.59 19.87
N THR A 243 1.82 2.88 20.99
CA THR A 243 2.86 1.97 21.44
C THR A 243 2.89 0.75 20.54
N TRP A 244 1.74 0.15 20.26
CA TRP A 244 1.60 -0.99 19.36
C TRP A 244 2.11 -0.67 17.95
N VAL A 245 1.57 0.36 17.27
CA VAL A 245 1.97 0.71 15.89
C VAL A 245 3.37 1.31 15.74
N GLY A 246 3.93 1.81 16.85
CA GLY A 246 5.16 2.60 16.87
C GLY A 246 6.40 1.80 16.46
N THR A 247 7.52 2.51 16.26
CA THR A 247 8.84 1.90 15.97
C THR A 247 9.31 0.95 17.07
N ASP A 248 8.90 1.20 18.32
CA ASP A 248 9.21 0.34 19.46
C ASP A 248 8.23 -0.84 19.62
N GLY A 249 7.17 -0.89 18.80
CA GLY A 249 6.18 -1.97 18.73
C GLY A 249 6.32 -2.76 17.41
N VAL A 250 5.25 -2.84 16.63
CA VAL A 250 5.24 -3.56 15.33
C VAL A 250 5.92 -2.79 14.18
N GLY A 251 6.30 -1.53 14.40
CA GLY A 251 7.07 -0.76 13.43
C GLY A 251 6.29 -0.32 12.19
N ILE A 252 4.98 -0.08 12.31
CA ILE A 252 4.20 0.44 11.18
C ILE A 252 4.59 1.88 10.89
N ALA A 253 4.47 2.79 11.85
CA ALA A 253 4.81 4.19 11.63
C ALA A 253 5.20 4.88 12.94
N PRO A 254 5.99 5.97 12.89
CA PRO A 254 6.32 6.74 14.08
C PRO A 254 5.06 7.17 14.84
N ALA A 255 5.05 6.95 16.15
CA ALA A 255 3.89 7.17 17.01
C ALA A 255 3.28 8.59 16.92
N GLN A 256 4.11 9.60 16.59
CA GLN A 256 3.66 10.99 16.47
C GLN A 256 2.77 11.22 15.24
N GLU A 257 2.95 10.44 14.17
CA GLU A 257 2.26 10.61 12.89
C GLU A 257 0.75 10.39 13.02
N PHE A 258 0.30 9.59 13.98
CA PHE A 258 -1.12 9.32 14.23
C PHE A 258 -1.90 10.51 14.82
N THR A 259 -1.22 11.57 15.27
CA THR A 259 -1.87 12.71 15.91
C THR A 259 -2.76 13.47 14.93
N GLY A 260 -2.29 13.65 13.68
CA GLY A 260 -3.04 14.31 12.62
C GLY A 260 -4.27 13.51 12.21
N ASP A 261 -4.12 12.20 12.00
CA ASP A 261 -5.24 11.30 11.66
C ASP A 261 -6.32 11.29 12.75
N ARG A 262 -5.92 11.24 14.02
CA ARG A 262 -6.85 11.39 15.15
C ARG A 262 -7.58 12.73 15.12
N GLN A 263 -6.86 13.84 14.89
CA GLN A 263 -7.48 15.16 14.82
C GLN A 263 -8.46 15.27 13.65
N ALA A 264 -8.15 14.68 12.50
CA ALA A 264 -9.05 14.65 11.35
C ALA A 264 -10.35 13.89 11.64
N LEU A 265 -10.27 12.74 12.33
CA LEU A 265 -11.44 11.96 12.75
C LEU A 265 -12.28 12.68 13.81
N VAL A 266 -11.64 13.37 14.77
CA VAL A 266 -12.34 14.19 15.78
C VAL A 266 -13.01 15.40 15.15
N GLY A 267 -12.33 16.10 14.24
CA GLY A 267 -12.87 17.24 13.52
C GLY A 267 -14.13 16.88 12.74
N ARG A 268 -14.15 15.69 12.13
CA ARG A 268 -15.31 15.14 11.40
C ARG A 268 -16.37 14.48 12.27
N GLU A 269 -16.24 14.58 13.60
CA GLU A 269 -17.19 14.00 14.57
C GLU A 269 -17.40 12.49 14.38
N LEU A 270 -16.38 11.78 13.88
CA LEU A 270 -16.43 10.32 13.74
C LEU A 270 -16.04 9.62 15.03
N ILE A 271 -15.09 10.22 15.74
CA ILE A 271 -14.60 9.75 17.03
C ILE A 271 -14.54 10.94 18.01
N GLU A 272 -14.56 10.63 19.29
CA GLU A 272 -14.16 11.55 20.34
C GLU A 272 -12.85 11.08 21.01
N SER A 273 -12.18 12.01 21.68
CA SER A 273 -10.95 11.76 22.42
C SER A 273 -11.13 12.21 23.87
N ILE A 274 -11.46 11.26 24.74
CA ILE A 274 -11.84 11.50 26.14
C ILE A 274 -10.57 11.50 27.00
N LYS A 275 -10.40 12.51 27.84
CA LYS A 275 -9.33 12.53 28.85
C LYS A 275 -9.69 11.59 30.00
N VAL A 276 -8.87 10.57 30.21
CA VAL A 276 -9.02 9.59 31.29
C VAL A 276 -7.86 9.74 32.28
N PRO A 277 -8.13 9.98 33.57
CA PRO A 277 -7.08 10.00 34.59
C PRO A 277 -6.56 8.58 34.83
N MET A 278 -5.26 8.37 34.66
CA MET A 278 -4.59 7.09 34.86
C MET A 278 -3.46 7.26 35.88
N GLY A 279 -3.83 7.42 37.15
CA GLY A 279 -2.88 7.63 38.25
C GLY A 279 -2.19 9.02 38.23
N PRO A 280 -1.07 9.18 38.98
CA PRO A 280 -0.32 10.43 38.99
C PRO A 280 0.37 10.65 37.63
N GLY A 281 -0.04 11.68 36.89
CA GLY A 281 0.53 12.00 35.59
C GLY A 281 -0.38 12.81 34.70
N ARG A 282 0.00 12.95 33.41
CA ARG A 282 -0.87 13.56 32.40
C ARG A 282 -2.03 12.60 32.11
N PRO A 283 -3.28 13.10 32.02
CA PRO A 283 -4.41 12.26 31.63
C PRO A 283 -4.16 11.66 30.26
N MET A 284 -4.55 10.40 30.11
CA MET A 284 -4.44 9.66 28.85
C MET A 284 -5.66 9.95 27.98
N LEU A 285 -5.53 9.74 26.68
CA LEU A 285 -6.63 9.91 25.74
C LEU A 285 -7.23 8.55 25.42
N ARG A 286 -8.52 8.36 25.72
CA ARG A 286 -9.32 7.25 25.22
C ARG A 286 -9.95 7.66 23.89
N LEU A 287 -9.82 6.82 22.88
CA LEU A 287 -10.51 6.97 21.61
C LEU A 287 -11.86 6.30 21.73
N ARG A 288 -12.92 6.93 21.23
CA ARG A 288 -14.26 6.35 21.20
C ARG A 288 -14.97 6.74 19.92
N ALA A 289 -15.49 5.78 19.17
CA ALA A 289 -16.33 6.08 18.03
C ALA A 289 -17.65 6.70 18.51
N VAL A 290 -18.10 7.77 17.83
CA VAL A 290 -19.35 8.48 18.13
C VAL A 290 -20.29 8.53 16.93
N ASP A 291 -19.76 8.35 15.72
CA ASP A 291 -20.57 8.20 14.53
C ASP A 291 -21.29 6.84 14.53
N ASP A 292 -22.62 6.91 14.38
CA ASP A 292 -23.51 5.76 14.41
C ASP A 292 -23.23 4.72 13.30
N ALA A 293 -22.74 5.17 12.14
CA ALA A 293 -22.39 4.28 11.03
C ALA A 293 -21.06 3.58 11.31
N LEU A 294 -20.05 4.31 11.81
CA LEU A 294 -18.76 3.73 12.20
C LEU A 294 -18.91 2.71 13.34
N LEU A 295 -19.74 3.00 14.34
CA LEU A 295 -20.00 2.11 15.48
C LEU A 295 -20.68 0.80 15.08
N ARG A 296 -21.62 0.85 14.12
CA ARG A 296 -22.41 -0.32 13.71
C ARG A 296 -21.84 -1.06 12.50
N ALA A 297 -20.89 -0.46 11.79
CA ALA A 297 -20.22 -1.09 10.67
C ALA A 297 -19.54 -2.39 11.10
N ARG A 298 -19.66 -3.41 10.26
CA ARG A 298 -18.73 -4.56 10.29
C ARG A 298 -17.33 -4.07 9.91
N ALA A 299 -16.30 -4.81 10.29
CA ALA A 299 -14.91 -4.39 10.07
C ALA A 299 -14.63 -4.06 8.59
N GLU A 300 -15.18 -4.85 7.67
CA GLU A 300 -15.03 -4.70 6.22
C GLU A 300 -15.78 -3.47 5.66
N GLU A 301 -16.75 -2.93 6.40
CA GLU A 301 -17.56 -1.77 6.01
C GLU A 301 -16.93 -0.45 6.46
N VAL A 302 -16.03 -0.48 7.45
CA VAL A 302 -15.32 0.71 7.97
C VAL A 302 -14.65 1.53 6.86
N PRO A 303 -13.91 0.93 5.90
CA PRO A 303 -13.40 1.63 4.72
C PRO A 303 -14.42 2.53 4.01
N SER A 304 -15.59 1.99 3.71
CA SER A 304 -16.66 2.68 2.98
C SER A 304 -17.22 3.84 3.82
N VAL A 305 -17.44 3.61 5.12
CA VAL A 305 -17.89 4.66 6.05
C VAL A 305 -16.89 5.82 6.09
N LEU A 306 -15.60 5.53 6.25
CA LEU A 306 -14.58 6.59 6.29
C LEU A 306 -14.53 7.38 4.98
N ARG A 307 -14.48 6.72 3.83
CA ARG A 307 -14.51 7.40 2.52
C ARG A 307 -15.74 8.29 2.36
N GLY A 308 -16.92 7.77 2.69
CA GLY A 308 -18.17 8.51 2.60
C GLY A 308 -18.18 9.75 3.50
N ARG A 309 -17.57 9.67 4.68
CA ARG A 309 -17.48 10.79 5.64
C ARG A 309 -16.40 11.80 5.28
N PHE A 310 -15.27 11.36 4.75
CA PHE A 310 -14.20 12.25 4.32
C PHE A 310 -14.53 13.00 3.02
N ALA A 311 -15.36 12.43 2.16
CA ALA A 311 -15.86 13.09 0.96
C ALA A 311 -16.84 14.26 1.23
N LEU A 312 -17.35 14.39 2.47
CA LEU A 312 -18.24 15.50 2.83
C LEU A 312 -17.44 16.80 3.00
N PRO A 313 -17.96 17.94 2.51
CA PRO A 313 -17.28 19.22 2.63
C PRO A 313 -17.12 19.61 4.10
N THR A 314 -15.95 20.13 4.47
CA THR A 314 -15.69 20.63 5.82
C THR A 314 -15.63 22.15 5.89
N ASP A 315 -15.90 22.72 7.06
CA ASP A 315 -15.67 24.13 7.35
C ASP A 315 -14.19 24.41 7.63
N ALA A 316 -13.86 25.65 7.99
CA ALA A 316 -12.50 26.06 8.31
C ALA A 316 -11.91 25.32 9.52
N ASP A 317 -12.78 24.78 10.40
CA ASP A 317 -12.40 24.03 11.59
C ASP A 317 -12.32 22.51 11.30
N GLY A 318 -12.55 22.07 10.06
CA GLY A 318 -12.51 20.67 9.65
C GLY A 318 -13.77 19.87 10.03
N ARG A 319 -14.84 20.54 10.48
CA ARG A 319 -16.14 19.91 10.75
C ARG A 319 -16.93 19.74 9.48
N ILE A 320 -17.69 18.65 9.39
CA ILE A 320 -18.58 18.43 8.25
C ILE A 320 -19.59 19.59 8.22
N ARG A 321 -19.66 20.28 7.07
CA ARG A 321 -20.63 21.36 6.86
C ARG A 321 -22.02 20.73 6.81
N ASP A 322 -22.85 21.06 7.78
CA ASP A 322 -24.30 20.92 7.62
C ASP A 322 -24.74 21.98 6.60
N ASP A 323 -24.75 21.61 5.31
CA ASP A 323 -25.40 22.45 4.32
C ASP A 323 -26.86 22.64 4.74
N ALA A 324 -27.28 23.90 4.84
CA ALA A 324 -28.58 24.36 5.34
C ALA A 324 -29.82 23.75 4.61
N SER A 325 -29.61 22.85 3.66
CA SER A 325 -30.66 22.08 2.97
C SER A 325 -31.35 21.04 3.87
N ARG A 326 -30.77 20.64 5.01
CA ARG A 326 -31.48 19.84 6.04
C ARG A 326 -32.48 20.64 6.87
N GLU A 327 -32.39 21.97 6.87
CA GLU A 327 -33.31 22.83 7.61
C GLU A 327 -34.73 22.83 7.00
N GLY A 328 -34.86 22.43 5.74
CA GLY A 328 -36.14 22.17 5.07
C GLY A 328 -36.87 20.90 5.54
N ARG A 329 -36.18 19.99 6.26
CA ARG A 329 -36.75 18.78 6.88
C ARG A 329 -36.86 18.88 8.40
N ARG A 330 -36.95 20.10 8.95
CA ARG A 330 -37.47 20.23 10.32
C ARG A 330 -38.91 19.70 10.35
N PRO A 331 -39.24 18.79 11.28
CA PRO A 331 -40.63 18.38 11.48
C PRO A 331 -41.52 19.59 11.67
N VAL A 332 -42.77 19.52 11.18
CA VAL A 332 -43.69 20.66 11.07
C VAL A 332 -43.89 21.40 12.41
N TRP A 333 -43.66 20.74 13.55
CA TRP A 333 -43.79 21.32 14.89
C TRP A 333 -42.65 22.26 15.33
N GLU A 334 -41.50 22.28 14.66
CA GLU A 334 -40.41 23.23 14.97
C GLU A 334 -40.50 24.55 14.19
N ARG A 335 -41.49 24.67 13.29
CA ARG A 335 -41.73 25.92 12.58
C ARG A 335 -42.37 26.92 13.54
N ARG A 336 -41.59 27.89 14.03
CA ARG A 336 -42.11 29.04 14.78
C ARG A 336 -43.25 29.67 13.99
N ARG A 337 -44.45 29.69 14.59
CA ARG A 337 -45.53 30.58 14.11
C ARG A 337 -45.14 31.98 14.56
N TRP A 338 -44.82 32.81 13.56
CA TRP A 338 -44.79 34.28 13.52
C TRP A 338 -44.77 34.99 14.87
#